data_AF-A0A401UPS1-F1
#
_entry.id   AF-A0A401UPS1-F1
#
_cell.length_a   1.000
_cell.length_b   1.000
_cell.length_c   1.000
_cell.angle_alpha   90.00
_cell.angle_beta   90.00
_cell.angle_gamma   90.00
#
_symmetry.space_group_name_H-M   'P 1'
#
loop_
_entity.id
_entity.type
_entity.pdbx_description
1 polymer ?
#
loop_
_entity_poly.entity_id
_entity_poly.type
_entity_poly.pdbx_seq_one_letter_code
_entity_poly.pdbx_strand_id
1 'polypeptide(L)'
;MGVGDNSKINEYIDYVCSYVKYKEAHKEIKEELSSHIEDIVDEYSESGMSQEEAGSKAISRMGDSDIVGKQLNIAHKGTPDWITLILTIVLVNTGVILMYLMQYKSSYRSSDYLFNHSLLYAAIGTAGIVVLYFFDYRKLQKYSNYIFIGMCLLFILSFFIGNPINGSIFISVGSFTFNIKAISLYVFVIALAGIFNNYDWNKKINLIKATGYLGIPMFFMFSAQGLSYCGIYFIAFIVLALKSNMKKRYAIYIVALNTFCVLFYFWLETYRMQRFFSFLNPFSDPEGAGYLNVKIYKIIHTSGIFGNGFSTNEKLLNLPGLQSEFVLNYIVHTLGWLGVAVIITIIVSFIYRMLHISKHVRDNYGRLLISGLISIFIVQFTANILMNVNLFPIIGIELPFISYGGSLGIINMLSVGIIMSVYRRRSLSNQ
;
A
#
# COMPACT_ATOMS: atom_id res chain seq x y z
N MET A 1 -38.17 26.01 -19.59
CA MET A 1 -36.80 26.24 -20.10
C MET A 1 -36.86 26.59 -21.57
N GLY A 2 -36.65 27.86 -21.92
CA GLY A 2 -36.50 28.28 -23.31
C GLY A 2 -35.16 27.82 -23.88
N VAL A 3 -35.15 27.35 -25.12
CA VAL A 3 -33.97 26.74 -25.78
C VAL A 3 -32.76 27.68 -25.89
N GLY A 4 -32.95 29.00 -25.84
CA GLY A 4 -31.88 30.01 -25.95
C GLY A 4 -31.07 30.26 -24.67
N ASP A 5 -31.67 30.10 -23.49
CA ASP A 5 -31.04 30.46 -22.20
C ASP A 5 -29.97 29.43 -21.80
N ASN A 6 -30.29 28.16 -22.03
CA ASN A 6 -29.35 27.06 -21.87
C ASN A 6 -28.14 27.20 -22.82
N SER A 7 -28.28 27.85 -23.97
CA SER A 7 -27.18 27.97 -24.93
C SER A 7 -26.09 28.92 -24.43
N LYS A 8 -26.45 30.11 -23.92
CA LYS A 8 -25.48 31.12 -23.43
C LYS A 8 -24.78 30.66 -22.15
N ILE A 9 -25.53 30.03 -21.24
CA ILE A 9 -24.98 29.49 -19.99
C ILE A 9 -23.96 28.38 -20.30
N ASN A 10 -24.31 27.44 -21.19
CA ASN A 10 -23.39 26.37 -21.59
C ASN A 10 -22.13 26.93 -22.27
N GLU A 11 -22.26 27.93 -23.15
CA GLU A 11 -21.12 28.58 -23.80
C GLU A 11 -20.18 29.25 -22.78
N TYR A 12 -20.73 29.97 -21.79
CA TYR A 12 -19.96 30.55 -20.71
C TYR A 12 -19.20 29.48 -19.91
N ILE A 13 -19.88 28.41 -19.50
CA ILE A 13 -19.29 27.30 -18.73
C ILE A 13 -18.18 26.61 -19.54
N ASP A 14 -18.40 26.37 -20.83
CA ASP A 14 -17.40 25.78 -21.73
C ASP A 14 -16.17 26.68 -21.87
N TYR A 15 -16.37 27.99 -21.97
CA TYR A 15 -15.28 28.96 -22.01
C TYR A 15 -14.47 28.98 -20.71
N VAL A 16 -15.13 28.96 -19.55
CA VAL A 16 -14.48 28.84 -18.23
C VAL A 16 -13.65 27.56 -18.16
N CYS A 17 -14.22 26.42 -18.58
CA CYS A 17 -13.56 25.12 -18.58
C CYS A 17 -12.36 25.05 -19.54
N SER A 18 -12.34 25.85 -20.62
CA SER A 18 -11.20 25.93 -21.55
C SER A 18 -9.90 26.41 -20.87
N TYR A 19 -10.01 27.22 -19.80
CA TYR A 19 -8.88 27.67 -19.00
C TYR A 19 -8.42 26.66 -17.94
N VAL A 20 -9.22 25.62 -17.67
CA VAL A 20 -8.92 24.56 -16.70
C VAL A 20 -8.15 23.43 -17.38
N LYS A 21 -6.86 23.29 -17.07
CA LYS A 21 -6.00 22.25 -17.68
C LYS A 21 -6.36 20.83 -17.24
N TYR A 22 -6.87 20.69 -16.01
CA TYR A 22 -7.17 19.38 -15.44
C TYR A 22 -8.55 18.88 -15.90
N LYS A 23 -8.57 18.20 -17.04
CA LYS A 23 -9.80 17.71 -17.70
C LYS A 23 -10.68 16.83 -16.82
N GLU A 24 -10.11 16.08 -15.88
CA GLU A 24 -10.89 15.22 -14.98
C GLU A 24 -11.79 16.02 -14.02
N ALA A 25 -11.48 17.28 -13.75
CA ALA A 25 -12.33 18.17 -12.95
C ALA A 25 -13.44 18.85 -13.79
N HIS A 26 -13.38 18.79 -15.13
CA HIS A 26 -14.34 19.51 -15.98
C HIS A 26 -15.77 19.11 -15.69
N LYS A 27 -16.04 17.81 -15.48
CA LYS A 27 -17.40 17.35 -15.18
C LYS A 27 -17.96 18.01 -13.91
N GLU A 28 -17.22 17.93 -12.81
CA GLU A 28 -17.62 18.49 -11.51
C GLU A 28 -17.74 20.02 -11.57
N ILE A 29 -16.79 20.69 -12.22
CA ILE A 29 -16.83 22.14 -12.43
C ILE A 29 -18.07 22.55 -13.24
N LYS A 30 -18.41 21.81 -14.31
CA LYS A 30 -19.60 22.10 -15.12
C LYS A 30 -20.87 21.97 -14.29
N GLU A 31 -20.98 20.91 -13.49
CA GLU A 31 -22.14 20.68 -12.63
C GLU A 31 -22.27 21.75 -11.54
N GLU A 32 -21.17 22.10 -10.86
CA GLU A 32 -21.13 23.15 -9.83
C GLU A 32 -21.50 24.52 -10.41
N LEU A 33 -20.93 24.88 -11.57
CA LEU A 33 -21.24 26.15 -12.24
C LEU A 33 -22.68 26.18 -12.76
N SER A 34 -23.20 25.08 -13.33
CA SER A 34 -24.59 25.01 -13.80
C SER A 34 -25.55 25.19 -12.63
N SER A 35 -25.35 24.46 -11.53
CA SER A 35 -26.18 24.57 -10.33
C SER A 35 -26.14 25.98 -9.75
N HIS A 36 -24.95 26.59 -9.62
CA HIS A 36 -24.86 27.95 -9.10
C HIS A 36 -25.51 29.00 -10.01
N ILE A 37 -25.39 28.85 -11.33
CA ILE A 37 -26.04 29.77 -12.27
C ILE A 37 -27.56 29.58 -12.22
N GLU A 38 -28.05 28.34 -12.16
CA GLU A 38 -29.47 28.03 -12.00
C GLU A 38 -30.05 28.67 -10.73
N ASP A 39 -29.38 28.53 -9.58
CA ASP A 39 -29.80 29.18 -8.33
C ASP A 39 -29.92 30.71 -8.47
N ILE A 40 -28.98 31.34 -9.18
CA ILE A 40 -28.99 32.81 -9.41
C ILE A 40 -30.12 33.20 -10.38
N VAL A 41 -30.37 32.38 -11.41
CA VAL A 41 -31.47 32.61 -12.37
C VAL A 41 -32.82 32.53 -11.67
N ASP A 42 -32.99 31.57 -10.77
CA ASP A 42 -34.22 31.42 -10.00
C ASP A 42 -34.43 32.61 -9.05
N GLU A 43 -33.37 33.08 -8.37
CA GLU A 43 -33.41 34.29 -7.53
C GLU A 43 -33.89 35.53 -8.32
N TYR A 44 -33.36 35.74 -9.53
CA TYR A 44 -33.80 36.85 -10.38
C TYR A 44 -35.20 36.64 -10.97
N SER A 45 -35.58 35.42 -11.28
CA SER A 45 -36.94 35.09 -11.78
C SER A 45 -38.01 35.38 -10.71
N GLU A 46 -37.72 35.07 -9.44
CA GLU A 46 -38.59 35.40 -8.30
C GLU A 46 -38.77 36.91 -8.11
N SER A 47 -37.77 37.71 -8.49
CA SER A 47 -37.86 39.17 -8.48
C SER A 47 -38.72 39.77 -9.63
N GLY A 48 -39.35 38.92 -10.45
CA GLY A 48 -40.24 39.31 -11.54
C GLY A 48 -39.54 39.56 -12.89
N MET A 49 -38.26 39.17 -13.00
CA MET A 49 -37.46 39.33 -14.23
C MET A 49 -37.80 38.22 -15.24
N SER A 50 -37.71 38.52 -16.54
CA SER A 50 -37.86 37.50 -17.57
C SER A 50 -36.69 36.51 -17.52
N GLN A 51 -36.91 35.22 -17.84
CA GLN A 51 -35.86 34.19 -17.76
C GLN A 51 -34.59 34.58 -18.54
N GLU A 52 -34.74 35.12 -19.76
CA GLU A 52 -33.61 35.48 -20.61
C GLU A 52 -32.77 36.65 -20.04
N GLU A 53 -33.45 37.59 -19.36
CA GLU A 53 -32.81 38.69 -18.66
C GLU A 53 -32.14 38.21 -17.36
N ALA A 54 -32.78 37.28 -16.64
CA ALA A 54 -32.24 36.62 -15.47
C ALA A 54 -30.97 35.81 -15.80
N GLY A 55 -30.97 35.01 -16.88
CA GLY A 55 -29.82 34.25 -17.37
C GLY A 55 -28.62 35.13 -17.72
N SER A 56 -28.86 36.21 -18.46
CA SER A 56 -27.81 37.16 -18.84
C SER A 56 -27.21 37.85 -17.60
N LYS A 57 -28.04 38.19 -16.62
CA LYS A 57 -27.62 38.83 -15.37
C LYS A 57 -26.90 37.85 -14.44
N ALA A 58 -27.30 36.57 -14.44
CA ALA A 58 -26.63 35.51 -13.71
C ALA A 58 -25.19 35.32 -14.22
N ILE A 59 -24.98 35.27 -15.54
CA ILE A 59 -23.64 35.22 -16.14
C ILE A 59 -22.81 36.44 -15.74
N SER A 60 -23.39 37.64 -15.81
CA SER A 60 -22.68 38.87 -15.38
C SER A 60 -22.29 38.85 -13.90
N ARG A 61 -23.08 38.21 -13.03
CA ARG A 61 -22.79 38.06 -11.60
C ARG A 61 -21.67 37.05 -11.33
N MET A 62 -21.52 36.02 -12.17
CA MET A 62 -20.42 35.07 -12.10
C MET A 62 -19.06 35.71 -12.40
N GLY A 63 -19.05 36.80 -13.17
CA GLY A 63 -17.85 37.54 -13.55
C GLY A 63 -17.24 37.06 -14.88
N ASP A 64 -16.04 37.54 -15.18
CA ASP A 64 -15.36 37.23 -16.43
C ASP A 64 -14.90 35.77 -16.49
N SER A 65 -15.23 35.09 -17.60
CA SER A 65 -14.98 33.66 -17.77
C SER A 65 -13.50 33.28 -17.70
N ASP A 66 -12.58 34.17 -18.10
CA ASP A 66 -11.15 33.93 -18.05
C ASP A 66 -10.59 34.02 -16.62
N ILE A 67 -11.08 34.96 -15.81
CA ILE A 67 -10.69 35.12 -14.39
C ILE A 67 -11.19 33.90 -13.60
N VAL A 68 -12.48 33.58 -13.75
CA VAL A 68 -13.10 32.43 -13.09
C VAL A 68 -12.40 31.14 -13.50
N GLY A 69 -12.14 30.95 -14.79
CA GLY A 69 -11.42 29.77 -15.31
C GLY A 69 -10.00 29.62 -14.78
N LYS A 70 -9.23 30.72 -14.69
CA LYS A 70 -7.88 30.71 -14.10
C LYS A 70 -7.90 30.37 -12.61
N GLN A 71 -8.85 30.91 -11.85
CA GLN A 71 -9.03 30.61 -10.42
C GLN A 71 -9.39 29.13 -10.21
N LEU A 72 -10.34 28.60 -11.00
CA LEU A 72 -10.74 27.19 -10.94
C LEU A 72 -9.60 26.24 -11.34
N ASN A 73 -8.76 26.63 -12.30
CA ASN A 73 -7.58 25.86 -12.68
C ASN A 73 -6.57 25.71 -11.52
N ILE A 74 -6.40 26.76 -10.72
CA ILE A 74 -5.54 26.70 -9.52
C ILE A 74 -6.17 25.80 -8.46
N ALA A 75 -7.47 25.95 -8.22
CA ALA A 75 -8.20 25.19 -7.21
C ALA A 75 -8.25 23.67 -7.51
N HIS A 76 -8.40 23.30 -8.79
CA HIS A 76 -8.57 21.90 -9.22
C HIS A 76 -7.28 21.24 -9.74
N LYS A 77 -6.11 21.85 -9.55
CA LYS A 77 -4.85 21.31 -10.08
C LYS A 77 -4.48 19.98 -9.40
N GLY A 78 -4.55 18.88 -10.15
CA GLY A 78 -4.04 17.57 -9.72
C GLY A 78 -2.52 17.58 -9.57
N THR A 79 -2.02 17.84 -8.37
CA THR A 79 -0.57 17.84 -8.06
C THR A 79 -0.13 16.54 -7.39
N PRO A 80 1.04 15.99 -7.76
CA PRO A 80 1.59 14.83 -7.07
C PRO A 80 2.07 15.20 -5.66
N ASP A 81 2.09 14.22 -4.76
CA ASP A 81 2.72 14.38 -3.45
C ASP A 81 4.24 14.19 -3.58
N TRP A 82 4.95 15.29 -3.83
CA TRP A 82 6.40 15.23 -4.03
C TRP A 82 7.15 14.64 -2.84
N ILE A 83 6.67 14.86 -1.61
CA ILE A 83 7.31 14.35 -0.39
C ILE A 83 7.24 12.81 -0.37
N THR A 84 6.08 12.20 -0.59
CA THR A 84 5.95 10.74 -0.67
C THR A 84 6.81 10.16 -1.79
N LEU A 85 6.86 10.81 -2.96
CA LEU A 85 7.69 10.35 -4.07
C LEU A 85 9.18 10.39 -3.73
N ILE A 86 9.67 11.48 -3.16
CA ILE A 86 11.08 11.62 -2.74
C ILE A 86 11.43 10.56 -1.70
N LEU A 87 10.60 10.36 -0.68
CA LEU A 87 10.83 9.34 0.35
C LEU A 87 10.86 7.93 -0.24
N THR A 88 9.97 7.62 -1.19
CA THR A 88 9.95 6.33 -1.90
C THR A 88 11.23 6.12 -2.71
N ILE A 89 11.66 7.14 -3.46
CA ILE A 89 12.89 7.10 -4.26
C ILE A 89 14.10 6.88 -3.36
N VAL A 90 14.19 7.59 -2.22
CA VAL A 90 15.30 7.41 -1.26
C VAL A 90 15.33 6.00 -0.71
N LEU A 91 14.20 5.43 -0.29
CA LEU A 91 14.12 4.05 0.22
C LEU A 91 14.53 3.02 -0.83
N VAL A 92 14.02 3.14 -2.06
CA VAL A 92 14.34 2.21 -3.16
C VAL A 92 15.81 2.29 -3.56
N ASN A 93 16.36 3.50 -3.70
CA ASN A 93 17.78 3.67 -4.03
C ASN A 93 18.68 3.16 -2.91
N THR A 94 18.28 3.33 -1.64
CA THR A 94 19.00 2.72 -0.50
C THR A 94 19.05 1.21 -0.65
N GLY A 95 17.93 0.56 -0.99
CA GLY A 95 17.89 -0.88 -1.27
C GLY A 95 18.83 -1.29 -2.41
N VAL A 96 18.77 -0.60 -3.54
CA VAL A 96 19.63 -0.88 -4.71
C VAL A 96 21.11 -0.73 -4.38
N ILE A 97 21.48 0.32 -3.63
CA ILE A 97 22.87 0.55 -3.18
C ILE A 97 23.32 -0.59 -2.24
N LEU A 98 22.47 -1.04 -1.32
CA LEU A 98 22.81 -2.18 -0.44
C LEU A 98 23.04 -3.46 -1.24
N MET A 99 22.21 -3.73 -2.26
CA MET A 99 22.41 -4.90 -3.13
C MET A 99 23.70 -4.81 -3.95
N TYR A 100 24.06 -3.60 -4.42
CA TYR A 100 25.37 -3.36 -5.03
C TYR A 100 26.51 -3.67 -4.06
N LEU A 101 26.44 -3.17 -2.83
CA LEU A 101 27.47 -3.38 -1.81
C LEU A 101 27.61 -4.87 -1.44
N MET A 102 26.49 -5.57 -1.30
CA MET A 102 26.49 -7.01 -1.03
C MET A 102 27.13 -7.80 -2.18
N GLN A 103 26.80 -7.49 -3.44
CA GLN A 103 27.36 -8.21 -4.59
C GLN A 103 28.86 -7.95 -4.79
N TYR A 104 29.31 -6.69 -4.66
CA TYR A 104 30.68 -6.31 -5.08
C TYR A 104 31.68 -6.12 -3.94
N LYS A 105 31.22 -5.83 -2.71
CA LYS A 105 32.11 -5.51 -1.58
C LYS A 105 32.09 -6.55 -0.47
N SER A 106 31.05 -7.37 -0.40
CA SER A 106 31.00 -8.46 0.58
C SER A 106 31.49 -9.75 -0.06
N SER A 107 32.20 -10.59 0.70
CA SER A 107 32.60 -11.93 0.26
C SER A 107 31.43 -12.92 0.24
N TYR A 108 30.20 -12.39 0.29
CA TYR A 108 28.99 -13.14 0.06
C TYR A 108 29.00 -13.64 -1.39
N ARG A 109 29.06 -14.96 -1.57
CA ARG A 109 28.81 -15.61 -2.86
C ARG A 109 27.34 -15.46 -3.22
N SER A 110 26.86 -14.24 -3.46
CA SER A 110 25.61 -14.04 -4.19
C SER A 110 25.84 -14.34 -5.66
N SER A 111 24.80 -14.82 -6.33
CA SER A 111 24.77 -14.92 -7.78
C SER A 111 25.15 -13.57 -8.41
N ASP A 112 25.82 -13.59 -9.57
CA ASP A 112 26.30 -12.42 -10.31
C ASP A 112 25.18 -11.44 -10.77
N TYR A 113 23.94 -11.63 -10.31
CA TYR A 113 22.74 -10.97 -10.79
C TYR A 113 21.98 -10.15 -9.73
N LEU A 114 22.37 -10.15 -8.45
CA LEU A 114 21.63 -9.51 -7.36
C LEU A 114 21.37 -8.01 -7.62
N PHE A 115 22.41 -7.25 -7.95
CA PHE A 115 22.33 -5.82 -8.26
C PHE A 115 21.53 -5.57 -9.54
N ASN A 116 21.82 -6.31 -10.61
CA ASN A 116 21.17 -6.15 -11.92
C ASN A 116 19.65 -6.39 -11.82
N HIS A 117 19.23 -7.44 -11.10
CA HIS A 117 17.82 -7.69 -10.85
C HIS A 117 17.19 -6.60 -9.98
N SER A 118 17.87 -6.14 -8.92
CA SER A 118 17.38 -5.05 -8.07
C SER A 118 17.12 -3.77 -8.85
N LEU A 119 18.04 -3.42 -9.75
CA LEU A 119 17.90 -2.27 -10.65
C LEU A 119 16.72 -2.45 -11.61
N LEU A 120 16.56 -3.64 -12.19
CA LEU A 120 15.43 -3.96 -13.07
C LEU A 120 14.09 -3.84 -12.32
N TYR A 121 13.98 -4.37 -11.11
CA TYR A 121 12.77 -4.28 -10.29
C TYR A 121 12.45 -2.83 -9.89
N ALA A 122 13.47 -2.04 -9.52
CA ALA A 122 13.30 -0.62 -9.24
C ALA A 122 12.82 0.17 -10.47
N ALA A 123 13.37 -0.13 -11.66
CA ALA A 123 12.94 0.49 -12.91
C ALA A 123 11.48 0.15 -13.25
N ILE A 124 11.10 -1.13 -13.18
CA ILE A 124 9.72 -1.60 -13.41
C ILE A 124 8.77 -0.96 -12.40
N GLY A 125 9.13 -0.95 -11.12
CA GLY A 125 8.30 -0.32 -10.07
C GLY A 125 8.14 1.18 -10.27
N THR A 126 9.19 1.89 -10.71
CA THR A 126 9.13 3.33 -11.01
C THR A 126 8.21 3.62 -12.18
N ALA A 127 8.32 2.84 -13.27
CA ALA A 127 7.39 2.92 -14.39
C ALA A 127 5.94 2.63 -13.93
N GLY A 128 5.77 1.65 -13.05
CA GLY A 128 4.49 1.31 -12.43
C GLY A 128 3.87 2.46 -11.61
N ILE A 129 4.67 3.21 -10.84
CA ILE A 129 4.21 4.41 -10.13
C ILE A 129 3.64 5.44 -11.13
N VAL A 130 4.38 5.71 -12.21
CA VAL A 130 3.97 6.68 -13.23
C VAL A 130 2.66 6.24 -13.89
N VAL A 131 2.58 4.99 -14.35
CA VAL A 131 1.36 4.45 -14.99
C VAL A 131 0.15 4.55 -14.05
N LEU A 132 0.31 4.10 -12.80
CA LEU A 132 -0.79 4.09 -11.84
C LEU A 132 -1.18 5.49 -11.37
N TYR A 133 -0.24 6.45 -11.31
CA TYR A 133 -0.55 7.85 -11.02
C TYR A 133 -1.56 8.45 -12.01
N PHE A 134 -1.45 8.09 -13.29
CA PHE A 134 -2.42 8.52 -14.32
C PHE A 134 -3.67 7.66 -14.35
N PHE A 135 -3.59 6.39 -13.97
CA PHE A 135 -4.76 5.51 -13.88
C PHE A 135 -5.78 6.01 -12.84
N ASP A 136 -7.08 5.99 -13.17
CA ASP A 136 -8.14 6.34 -12.23
C ASP A 136 -8.45 5.15 -11.30
N TYR A 137 -8.02 5.24 -10.04
CA TYR A 137 -8.19 4.20 -9.04
C TYR A 137 -9.66 3.80 -8.84
N ARG A 138 -10.62 4.71 -9.06
CA ARG A 138 -12.06 4.44 -8.86
C ARG A 138 -12.59 3.33 -9.76
N LYS A 139 -11.94 3.10 -10.90
CA LYS A 139 -12.27 1.97 -11.79
C LYS A 139 -12.11 0.62 -11.08
N LEU A 140 -11.17 0.50 -10.13
CA LEU A 140 -10.96 -0.74 -9.37
C LEU A 140 -12.16 -1.09 -8.49
N GLN A 141 -12.89 -0.09 -7.99
CA GLN A 141 -14.03 -0.30 -7.11
C GLN A 141 -15.08 -1.22 -7.75
N LYS A 142 -15.39 -1.00 -9.04
CA LYS A 142 -16.39 -1.78 -9.78
C LYS A 142 -15.98 -3.25 -9.93
N TYR A 143 -14.68 -3.52 -9.98
CA TYR A 143 -14.14 -4.87 -10.17
C TYR A 143 -13.76 -5.57 -8.85
N SER A 144 -14.05 -4.99 -7.70
CA SER A 144 -13.56 -5.47 -6.39
C SER A 144 -13.86 -6.95 -6.11
N ASN A 145 -15.06 -7.43 -6.44
CA ASN A 145 -15.42 -8.84 -6.29
C ASN A 145 -14.59 -9.75 -7.22
N TYR A 146 -14.39 -9.33 -8.47
CA TYR A 146 -13.56 -10.07 -9.43
C TYR A 146 -12.09 -10.06 -9.04
N ILE A 147 -11.59 -8.95 -8.46
CA ILE A 147 -10.23 -8.86 -7.93
C ILE A 147 -10.05 -9.85 -6.78
N PHE A 148 -11.04 -9.97 -5.87
CA PHE A 148 -11.00 -10.96 -4.78
C PHE A 148 -11.01 -12.40 -5.33
N ILE A 149 -11.89 -12.71 -6.28
CA ILE A 149 -11.96 -14.04 -6.91
C ILE A 149 -10.64 -14.34 -7.64
N GLY A 150 -10.08 -13.38 -8.36
CA GLY A 150 -8.79 -13.50 -9.04
C GLY A 150 -7.64 -13.79 -8.07
N MET A 151 -7.62 -13.16 -6.90
CA MET A 151 -6.66 -13.48 -5.83
C MET A 151 -6.78 -14.94 -5.37
N CYS A 152 -8.00 -15.43 -5.15
CA CYS A 152 -8.23 -16.83 -4.77
C CYS A 152 -7.79 -17.79 -5.88
N LEU A 153 -8.06 -17.46 -7.15
CA LEU A 153 -7.60 -18.26 -8.29
C LEU A 153 -6.07 -18.27 -8.40
N LEU A 154 -5.41 -17.15 -8.12
CA LEU A 154 -3.94 -17.08 -8.09
C LEU A 154 -3.35 -17.97 -6.98
N PHE A 155 -3.98 -18.04 -5.80
CA PHE A 155 -3.58 -18.99 -4.77
C PHE A 155 -3.73 -20.43 -5.25
N ILE A 156 -4.89 -20.78 -5.81
CA ILE A 156 -5.15 -22.12 -6.33
C ILE A 156 -4.09 -22.48 -7.38
N LEU A 157 -3.85 -21.59 -8.35
CA LEU A 157 -2.84 -21.77 -9.40
C LEU A 157 -1.42 -21.96 -8.82
N SER A 158 -1.10 -21.24 -7.73
CA SER A 158 0.20 -21.36 -7.09
C SER A 158 0.47 -22.76 -6.54
N PHE A 159 -0.55 -23.51 -6.11
CA PHE A 159 -0.36 -24.90 -5.67
C PHE A 159 -0.07 -25.87 -6.82
N PHE A 160 -0.47 -25.55 -8.05
CA PHE A 160 -0.26 -26.41 -9.21
C PHE A 160 1.06 -26.12 -9.94
N ILE A 161 1.45 -24.84 -10.04
CA ILE A 161 2.57 -24.40 -10.89
C ILE A 161 3.71 -23.78 -10.03
N GLY A 162 3.47 -23.54 -8.75
CA GLY A 162 4.44 -22.90 -7.88
C GLY A 162 5.60 -23.82 -7.50
N ASN A 163 6.80 -23.25 -7.52
CA ASN A 163 8.03 -23.92 -7.10
C ASN A 163 8.28 -23.65 -5.61
N PRO A 164 8.52 -24.68 -4.78
CA PRO A 164 8.87 -24.48 -3.39
C PRO A 164 10.32 -23.96 -3.27
N ILE A 165 10.49 -22.81 -2.65
CA ILE A 165 11.78 -22.20 -2.30
C ILE A 165 11.76 -21.98 -0.78
N ASN A 166 12.63 -22.69 -0.04
CA ASN A 166 12.72 -22.64 1.43
C ASN A 166 11.36 -22.83 2.13
N GLY A 167 10.54 -23.79 1.65
CA GLY A 167 9.22 -24.09 2.20
C GLY A 167 8.11 -23.10 1.82
N SER A 168 8.41 -22.05 1.05
CA SER A 168 7.43 -21.12 0.50
C SER A 168 7.22 -21.34 -0.99
N ILE A 169 5.97 -21.24 -1.44
CA ILE A 169 5.61 -21.46 -2.84
C ILE A 169 5.74 -20.14 -3.62
N PHE A 170 6.53 -20.16 -4.71
CA PHE A 170 6.72 -19.04 -5.62
C PHE A 170 6.31 -19.42 -7.04
N ILE A 171 5.62 -18.52 -7.75
CA ILE A 171 5.39 -18.70 -9.18
C ILE A 171 6.56 -18.08 -9.95
N SER A 172 7.21 -18.86 -10.81
CA SER A 172 8.33 -18.38 -11.64
C SER A 172 7.84 -18.13 -13.07
N VAL A 173 8.07 -16.94 -13.60
CA VAL A 173 7.74 -16.57 -14.98
C VAL A 173 8.99 -15.96 -15.63
N GLY A 174 9.65 -16.73 -16.49
CA GLY A 174 10.96 -16.36 -17.03
C GLY A 174 11.97 -16.15 -15.90
N SER A 175 12.63 -14.99 -15.88
CA SER A 175 13.60 -14.61 -14.84
C SER A 175 12.96 -14.02 -13.57
N PHE A 176 11.63 -13.91 -13.50
CA PHE A 176 10.91 -13.29 -12.39
C PHE A 176 10.31 -14.34 -11.45
N THR A 177 10.38 -14.09 -10.14
CA THR A 177 9.72 -14.92 -9.12
C THR A 177 8.69 -14.10 -8.33
N PHE A 178 7.51 -14.68 -8.17
CA PHE A 178 6.34 -14.03 -7.56
C PHE A 178 5.93 -14.76 -6.29
N ASN A 179 6.06 -14.07 -5.15
CA ASN A 179 5.59 -14.56 -3.85
C ASN A 179 4.10 -14.25 -3.68
N ILE A 180 3.24 -15.16 -4.11
CA ILE A 180 1.78 -14.96 -4.13
C ILE A 180 1.22 -14.57 -2.75
N LYS A 181 1.80 -15.09 -1.66
CA LYS A 181 1.40 -14.74 -0.28
C LYS A 181 1.62 -13.26 0.05
N ALA A 182 2.70 -12.67 -0.47
CA ALA A 182 2.99 -11.26 -0.26
C ALA A 182 2.13 -10.37 -1.18
N ILE A 183 1.97 -10.76 -2.45
CA ILE A 183 1.12 -10.05 -3.43
C ILE A 183 -0.32 -9.95 -2.95
N SER A 184 -0.84 -11.07 -2.43
CA SER A 184 -2.24 -11.19 -2.05
C SER A 184 -2.67 -10.22 -0.95
N LEU A 185 -1.75 -9.72 -0.12
CA LEU A 185 -2.07 -8.69 0.89
C LEU A 185 -2.58 -7.40 0.25
N TYR A 186 -1.90 -6.94 -0.79
CA TYR A 186 -2.26 -5.70 -1.48
C TYR A 186 -3.53 -5.88 -2.30
N VAL A 187 -3.65 -7.03 -2.98
CA VAL A 187 -4.86 -7.38 -3.76
C VAL A 187 -6.08 -7.51 -2.84
N PHE A 188 -5.90 -8.10 -1.66
CA PHE A 188 -6.93 -8.18 -0.62
C PHE A 188 -7.42 -6.79 -0.20
N VAL A 189 -6.51 -5.86 0.10
CA VAL A 189 -6.88 -4.49 0.46
C VAL A 189 -7.64 -3.80 -0.67
N ILE A 190 -7.16 -3.91 -1.91
CA ILE A 190 -7.80 -3.29 -3.08
C ILE A 190 -9.24 -3.81 -3.24
N ALA A 191 -9.42 -5.13 -3.13
CA ALA A 191 -10.74 -5.74 -3.24
C ALA A 191 -11.64 -5.35 -2.07
N LEU A 192 -11.21 -5.54 -0.82
CA LEU A 192 -12.06 -5.28 0.33
C LEU A 192 -12.41 -3.81 0.52
N ALA A 193 -11.51 -2.89 0.16
CA ALA A 193 -11.84 -1.47 0.19
C ALA A 193 -13.08 -1.17 -0.66
N GLY A 194 -13.23 -1.80 -1.83
CA GLY A 194 -14.37 -1.56 -2.71
C GLY A 194 -15.61 -2.37 -2.34
N ILE A 195 -15.43 -3.59 -1.84
CA ILE A 195 -16.54 -4.41 -1.31
C ILE A 195 -17.18 -3.73 -0.08
N PHE A 196 -16.35 -3.21 0.83
CA PHE A 196 -16.82 -2.59 2.07
C PHE A 196 -17.34 -1.16 1.90
N ASN A 197 -17.04 -0.48 0.79
CA ASN A 197 -17.48 0.90 0.56
C ASN A 197 -19.01 1.06 0.64
N ASN A 198 -19.76 0.04 0.20
CA ASN A 198 -21.22 0.08 0.13
C ASN A 198 -21.89 -1.00 1.02
N TYR A 199 -21.19 -1.50 2.04
CA TYR A 199 -21.71 -2.55 2.92
C TYR A 199 -22.59 -1.99 4.02
N ASP A 200 -23.82 -2.52 4.10
CA ASP A 200 -24.69 -2.33 5.26
C ASP A 200 -24.35 -3.38 6.34
N TRP A 201 -23.62 -2.95 7.36
CA TRP A 201 -23.17 -3.79 8.46
C TRP A 201 -24.27 -4.26 9.41
N ASN A 202 -25.50 -3.76 9.29
CA ASN A 202 -26.62 -4.24 10.09
C ASN A 202 -27.20 -5.57 9.56
N LYS A 203 -26.93 -5.91 8.30
CA LYS A 203 -27.38 -7.17 7.70
C LYS A 203 -26.47 -8.33 8.11
N LYS A 204 -27.02 -9.35 8.79
CA LYS A 204 -26.27 -10.54 9.22
C LYS A 204 -25.53 -11.23 8.07
N ILE A 205 -26.11 -11.27 6.87
CA ILE A 205 -25.46 -11.86 5.69
C ILE A 205 -24.14 -11.16 5.33
N ASN A 206 -24.04 -9.84 5.53
CA ASN A 206 -22.81 -9.10 5.25
C ASN A 206 -21.73 -9.39 6.29
N LEU A 207 -22.11 -9.62 7.55
CA LEU A 207 -21.18 -10.09 8.59
C LEU A 207 -20.64 -11.49 8.27
N ILE A 208 -21.51 -12.41 7.83
CA ILE A 208 -21.09 -13.77 7.42
C ILE A 208 -20.14 -13.71 6.22
N LYS A 209 -20.47 -12.91 5.20
CA LYS A 209 -19.59 -12.69 4.04
C LYS A 209 -18.25 -12.10 4.45
N ALA A 210 -18.22 -11.11 5.34
CA ALA A 210 -16.99 -10.51 5.85
C ALA A 210 -16.11 -11.53 6.59
N THR A 211 -16.70 -12.44 7.37
CA THR A 211 -15.96 -13.57 7.96
C THR A 211 -15.35 -14.46 6.88
N GLY A 212 -16.09 -14.76 5.81
CA GLY A 212 -15.58 -15.53 4.67
C GLY A 212 -14.46 -14.83 3.91
N TYR A 213 -14.58 -13.52 3.67
CA TYR A 213 -13.53 -12.74 2.99
C TYR A 213 -12.21 -12.73 3.75
N LEU A 214 -12.24 -12.76 5.09
CA LEU A 214 -11.04 -12.94 5.90
C LEU A 214 -10.60 -14.41 5.97
N GLY A 215 -11.54 -15.34 6.14
CA GLY A 215 -11.24 -16.76 6.32
C GLY A 215 -10.66 -17.46 5.09
N ILE A 216 -11.07 -17.08 3.87
CA ILE A 216 -10.60 -17.73 2.64
C ILE A 216 -9.10 -17.50 2.40
N PRO A 217 -8.55 -16.27 2.41
CA PRO A 217 -7.11 -16.06 2.30
C PRO A 217 -6.33 -16.74 3.43
N MET A 218 -6.89 -16.77 4.64
CA MET A 218 -6.27 -17.43 5.80
C MET A 218 -6.14 -18.94 5.60
N PHE A 219 -7.17 -19.57 5.03
CA PHE A 219 -7.12 -20.98 4.63
C PHE A 219 -5.96 -21.25 3.66
N PHE A 220 -5.82 -20.43 2.60
CA PHE A 220 -4.70 -20.56 1.67
C PHE A 220 -3.34 -20.33 2.32
N MET A 221 -3.25 -19.41 3.29
CA MET A 221 -2.02 -19.19 4.06
C MET A 221 -1.62 -20.42 4.87
N PHE A 222 -2.57 -21.17 5.41
CA PHE A 222 -2.25 -22.42 6.10
C PHE A 222 -1.66 -23.45 5.14
N SER A 223 -2.30 -23.65 4.00
CA SER A 223 -1.83 -24.59 2.98
C SER A 223 -0.47 -24.21 2.39
N ALA A 224 -0.17 -22.91 2.28
CA ALA A 224 1.07 -22.40 1.71
C ALA A 224 2.18 -22.09 2.75
N GLN A 225 2.05 -22.60 3.99
CA GLN A 225 2.99 -22.34 5.09
C GLN A 225 3.27 -20.84 5.31
N GLY A 226 2.22 -20.03 5.17
CA GLY A 226 2.22 -18.56 5.17
C GLY A 226 1.71 -17.92 6.45
N LEU A 227 1.70 -18.63 7.57
CA LEU A 227 1.03 -18.22 8.81
C LEU A 227 1.51 -16.85 9.35
N SER A 228 2.75 -16.47 9.03
CA SER A 228 3.34 -15.15 9.28
C SER A 228 2.53 -13.98 8.70
N TYR A 229 1.89 -14.17 7.54
CA TYR A 229 1.16 -13.13 6.82
C TYR A 229 -0.24 -12.89 7.40
N CYS A 230 -0.76 -13.84 8.21
CA CYS A 230 -2.07 -13.76 8.84
C CYS A 230 -2.25 -12.51 9.71
N GLY A 231 -1.20 -12.11 10.45
CA GLY A 231 -1.25 -10.90 11.27
C GLY A 231 -1.49 -9.63 10.45
N ILE A 232 -0.92 -9.55 9.25
CA ILE A 232 -1.12 -8.43 8.32
C ILE A 232 -2.56 -8.42 7.80
N TYR A 233 -3.12 -9.58 7.44
CA TYR A 233 -4.53 -9.71 7.05
C TYR A 233 -5.48 -9.23 8.14
N PHE A 234 -5.23 -9.61 9.40
CA PHE A 234 -6.06 -9.20 10.53
C PHE A 234 -6.04 -7.69 10.75
N ILE A 235 -4.85 -7.07 10.74
CA ILE A 235 -4.72 -5.63 10.94
C ILE A 235 -5.35 -4.88 9.77
N ALA A 236 -5.08 -5.29 8.53
CA ALA A 236 -5.70 -4.70 7.35
C ALA A 236 -7.23 -4.81 7.37
N PHE A 237 -7.77 -5.98 7.73
CA PHE A 237 -9.20 -6.19 7.87
C PHE A 237 -9.82 -5.29 8.94
N ILE A 238 -9.22 -5.21 10.13
CA ILE A 238 -9.70 -4.34 11.21
C ILE A 238 -9.73 -2.88 10.74
N VAL A 239 -8.65 -2.41 10.12
CA VAL A 239 -8.57 -1.03 9.62
C VAL A 239 -9.67 -0.76 8.60
N LEU A 240 -9.84 -1.62 7.59
CA LEU A 240 -10.88 -1.48 6.57
C LEU A 240 -12.28 -1.53 7.18
N ALA A 241 -12.54 -2.50 8.05
CA ALA A 241 -13.85 -2.65 8.68
C ALA A 241 -14.23 -1.44 9.54
N LEU A 242 -13.32 -0.95 10.38
CA LEU A 242 -13.56 0.23 11.20
C LEU A 242 -13.75 1.50 10.36
N LYS A 243 -12.97 1.65 9.28
CA LYS A 243 -13.12 2.79 8.34
C LYS A 243 -14.40 2.71 7.50
N SER A 244 -14.97 1.52 7.33
CA SER A 244 -16.26 1.29 6.67
C SER A 244 -17.45 1.40 7.63
N ASN A 245 -17.25 1.96 8.84
CA ASN A 245 -18.27 2.12 9.90
C ASN A 245 -18.82 0.81 10.48
N MET A 246 -18.08 -0.30 10.40
CA MET A 246 -18.45 -1.51 11.13
C MET A 246 -18.33 -1.29 12.64
N LYS A 247 -19.33 -1.73 13.41
CA LYS A 247 -19.27 -1.68 14.88
C LYS A 247 -18.05 -2.46 15.38
N LYS A 248 -17.22 -1.85 16.24
CA LYS A 248 -15.97 -2.43 16.77
C LYS A 248 -16.11 -3.87 17.25
N ARG A 249 -17.21 -4.19 17.96
CA ARG A 249 -17.49 -5.55 18.45
C ARG A 249 -17.51 -6.61 17.34
N TYR A 250 -18.07 -6.29 16.17
CA TYR A 250 -18.11 -7.24 15.06
C TYR A 250 -16.72 -7.46 14.45
N ALA A 251 -15.91 -6.41 14.34
CA ALA A 251 -14.52 -6.54 13.90
C ALA A 251 -13.74 -7.48 14.82
N ILE A 252 -13.89 -7.29 16.13
CA ILE A 252 -13.24 -8.10 17.15
C ILE A 252 -13.73 -9.55 17.06
N TYR A 253 -15.04 -9.81 16.96
CA TYR A 253 -15.55 -11.19 16.85
C TYR A 253 -15.06 -11.91 15.59
N ILE A 254 -15.07 -11.24 14.44
CA ILE A 254 -14.61 -11.84 13.18
C ILE A 254 -13.13 -12.18 13.25
N VAL A 255 -12.30 -11.27 13.77
CA VAL A 255 -10.87 -11.53 13.93
C VAL A 255 -10.63 -12.60 14.99
N ALA A 256 -11.28 -12.54 16.16
CA ALA A 256 -11.12 -13.52 17.23
C ALA A 256 -11.45 -14.95 16.76
N LEU A 257 -12.53 -15.11 15.99
CA LEU A 257 -12.90 -16.40 15.40
C LEU A 257 -11.82 -16.94 14.47
N ASN A 258 -11.29 -16.11 13.56
CA ASN A 258 -10.24 -16.52 12.65
C ASN A 258 -8.90 -16.77 13.38
N THR A 259 -8.57 -15.96 14.39
CA THR A 259 -7.39 -16.15 15.24
C THR A 259 -7.45 -17.46 16.00
N PHE A 260 -8.61 -17.86 16.51
CA PHE A 260 -8.77 -19.15 17.17
C PHE A 260 -8.39 -20.31 16.23
N CYS A 261 -8.85 -20.26 14.96
CA CYS A 261 -8.46 -21.25 13.95
C CYS A 261 -6.95 -21.25 13.67
N VAL A 262 -6.32 -20.07 13.59
CA VAL A 262 -4.86 -19.94 13.43
C VAL A 262 -4.11 -20.56 14.59
N LEU A 263 -4.48 -20.21 15.82
CA LEU A 263 -3.79 -20.68 17.03
C LEU A 263 -3.95 -22.18 17.21
N PHE A 264 -5.14 -22.71 16.94
CA PHE A 264 -5.37 -24.16 16.94
C PHE A 264 -4.42 -24.88 15.98
N TYR A 265 -4.31 -24.40 14.74
CA TYR A 265 -3.38 -24.97 13.75
C TYR A 265 -1.90 -24.72 14.08
N PHE A 266 -1.58 -23.57 14.69
CA PHE A 266 -0.22 -23.27 15.16
C PHE A 266 0.25 -24.30 16.19
N TRP A 267 -0.64 -24.69 17.11
CA TRP A 267 -0.35 -25.59 18.21
C TRP A 267 -0.14 -27.05 17.79
N LEU A 268 -0.70 -27.46 16.64
CA LEU A 268 -0.56 -28.82 16.11
C LEU A 268 0.83 -29.11 15.53
N GLU A 269 1.64 -28.09 15.24
CA GLU A 269 2.93 -28.22 14.57
C GLU A 269 4.10 -27.99 15.53
N THR A 270 4.82 -29.08 15.85
CA THR A 270 5.96 -29.05 16.79
C THR A 270 7.05 -28.09 16.35
N TYR A 271 7.31 -27.99 15.04
CA TYR A 271 8.29 -27.07 14.46
C TYR A 271 8.02 -25.60 14.80
N ARG A 272 6.74 -25.18 14.78
CA ARG A 272 6.36 -23.79 15.05
C ARG A 272 6.51 -23.44 16.52
N MET A 273 6.15 -24.38 17.39
CA MET A 273 6.37 -24.26 18.83
C MET A 273 7.87 -24.17 19.14
N GLN A 274 8.69 -24.99 18.48
CA GLN A 274 10.15 -24.93 18.65
C GLN A 274 10.72 -23.57 18.23
N ARG A 275 10.27 -22.99 17.10
CA ARG A 275 10.65 -21.62 16.72
C ARG A 275 10.23 -20.60 17.76
N PHE A 276 9.01 -20.69 18.29
CA PHE A 276 8.53 -19.77 19.33
C PHE A 276 9.36 -19.85 20.61
N PHE A 277 9.65 -21.05 21.11
CA PHE A 277 10.49 -21.20 22.30
C PHE A 277 11.96 -20.83 22.04
N SER A 278 12.49 -21.09 20.85
CA SER A 278 13.84 -20.65 20.46
C SER A 278 13.95 -19.13 20.36
N PHE A 279 12.86 -18.41 20.11
CA PHE A 279 12.82 -16.95 20.22
C PHE A 279 12.95 -16.49 21.67
N LEU A 280 12.25 -17.15 22.60
CA LEU A 280 12.31 -16.82 24.03
C LEU A 280 13.66 -17.18 24.66
N ASN A 281 14.26 -18.31 24.27
CA ASN A 281 15.57 -18.74 24.74
C ASN A 281 16.43 -19.30 23.59
N PRO A 282 17.06 -18.42 22.80
CA PRO A 282 17.83 -18.82 21.62
C PRO A 282 19.12 -19.58 21.96
N PHE A 283 19.65 -19.41 23.18
CA PHE A 283 20.88 -20.07 23.61
C PHE A 283 20.67 -21.50 24.09
N SER A 284 19.43 -21.97 24.22
CA SER A 284 19.13 -23.36 24.56
C SER A 284 19.50 -24.34 23.45
N ASP A 285 19.47 -23.89 22.19
CA ASP A 285 19.89 -24.66 21.01
C ASP A 285 20.53 -23.71 19.97
N PRO A 286 21.80 -23.26 20.21
CA PRO A 286 22.46 -22.25 19.39
C PRO A 286 22.81 -22.70 17.97
N GLU A 287 22.90 -24.01 17.74
CA GLU A 287 23.27 -24.58 16.44
C GLU A 287 22.07 -25.11 15.65
N GLY A 288 20.95 -25.39 16.32
CA GLY A 288 19.69 -25.79 15.72
C GLY A 288 18.69 -24.63 15.63
N ALA A 289 17.58 -24.72 16.38
CA ALA A 289 16.45 -23.81 16.24
C ALA A 289 16.77 -22.36 16.61
N GLY A 290 17.69 -22.13 17.55
CA GLY A 290 18.13 -20.81 17.99
C GLY A 290 19.17 -20.14 17.09
N TYR A 291 19.70 -20.85 16.08
CA TYR A 291 20.82 -20.40 15.25
C TYR A 291 20.67 -18.99 14.68
N LEU A 292 19.52 -18.70 14.04
CA LEU A 292 19.28 -17.39 13.45
C LEU A 292 19.22 -16.29 14.51
N ASN A 293 18.53 -16.55 15.62
CA ASN A 293 18.39 -15.59 16.72
C ASN A 293 19.75 -15.29 17.38
N VAL A 294 20.57 -16.32 17.60
CA VAL A 294 21.94 -16.17 18.15
C VAL A 294 22.82 -15.38 17.18
N LYS A 295 22.69 -15.58 15.88
CA LYS A 295 23.43 -14.78 14.88
C LYS A 295 23.01 -13.31 14.88
N ILE A 296 21.71 -13.04 14.85
CA ILE A 296 21.16 -11.67 14.96
C ILE A 296 21.65 -11.02 16.25
N TYR A 297 21.58 -11.74 17.37
CA TYR A 297 22.09 -11.27 18.65
C TYR A 297 23.58 -10.87 18.56
N LYS A 298 24.42 -11.75 18.00
CA LYS A 298 25.86 -11.46 17.84
C LYS A 298 26.09 -10.22 16.96
N ILE A 299 25.44 -10.12 15.80
CA ILE A 299 25.57 -8.97 14.88
C ILE A 299 25.25 -7.66 15.62
N ILE A 300 24.11 -7.60 16.29
CA ILE A 300 23.64 -6.41 17.02
C ILE A 300 24.63 -5.99 18.11
N HIS A 301 25.19 -6.95 18.85
CA HIS A 301 26.07 -6.68 20.00
C HIS A 301 27.51 -6.36 19.58
N THR A 302 27.97 -6.88 18.44
CA THR A 302 29.31 -6.57 17.91
C THR A 302 29.31 -5.34 17.02
N SER A 303 28.15 -4.78 16.68
CA SER A 303 28.04 -3.59 15.83
C SER A 303 28.02 -2.33 16.68
N GLY A 304 29.07 -1.50 16.55
CA GLY A 304 29.13 -0.18 17.16
C GLY A 304 28.21 0.85 16.50
N ILE A 305 28.30 2.11 16.92
CA ILE A 305 27.50 3.22 16.38
C ILE A 305 27.74 3.42 14.87
N PHE A 306 28.99 3.27 14.43
CA PHE A 306 29.43 3.44 13.04
C PHE A 306 29.56 2.13 12.24
N GLY A 307 29.26 0.99 12.87
CA GLY A 307 29.40 -0.32 12.26
C GLY A 307 30.86 -0.74 12.07
N ASN A 308 31.04 -1.82 11.33
CA ASN A 308 32.32 -2.48 11.08
C ASN A 308 32.84 -2.25 9.65
N GLY A 309 32.17 -1.40 8.87
CA GLY A 309 32.48 -1.14 7.46
C GLY A 309 31.97 -2.21 6.51
N PHE A 310 32.25 -2.02 5.21
CA PHE A 310 31.69 -2.86 4.13
C PHE A 310 32.55 -4.06 3.77
N SER A 311 33.82 -4.06 4.18
CA SER A 311 34.84 -5.00 3.72
C SER A 311 35.17 -6.01 4.80
N THR A 312 34.41 -7.11 4.89
CA THR A 312 34.84 -8.23 5.72
C THR A 312 34.36 -9.60 5.20
N ASN A 313 35.31 -10.54 5.18
CA ASN A 313 35.13 -11.99 5.02
C ASN A 313 34.47 -12.57 6.29
N GLU A 314 33.31 -12.07 6.68
CA GLU A 314 32.73 -12.38 7.97
C GLU A 314 31.73 -13.54 7.89
N LYS A 315 32.13 -14.69 8.45
CA LYS A 315 31.24 -15.82 8.76
C LYS A 315 29.96 -15.38 9.51
N LEU A 316 30.03 -14.26 10.23
CA LEU A 316 28.94 -13.66 10.98
C LEU A 316 27.75 -13.27 10.09
N LEU A 317 28.01 -12.71 8.90
CA LEU A 317 26.99 -12.29 7.94
C LEU A 317 26.45 -13.43 7.06
N ASN A 318 26.90 -14.67 7.26
CA ASN A 318 26.38 -15.82 6.51
C ASN A 318 25.00 -16.26 7.05
N LEU A 319 23.99 -15.40 6.88
CA LEU A 319 22.60 -15.63 7.23
C LEU A 319 21.81 -16.02 5.96
N PRO A 320 21.07 -17.15 5.96
CA PRO A 320 20.12 -17.39 4.88
C PRO A 320 19.10 -16.24 4.87
N GLY A 321 18.84 -15.67 3.70
CA GLY A 321 17.93 -14.52 3.58
C GLY A 321 18.54 -13.17 3.95
N LEU A 322 19.87 -13.04 4.03
CA LEU A 322 20.54 -11.75 4.31
C LEU A 322 20.09 -10.64 3.36
N GLN A 323 19.98 -10.93 2.06
CA GLN A 323 19.52 -9.96 1.05
C GLN A 323 18.02 -9.66 1.13
N SER A 324 17.20 -10.49 1.78
CA SER A 324 15.75 -10.34 1.84
C SER A 324 15.28 -9.96 3.25
N GLU A 325 15.05 -10.92 4.12
CA GLU A 325 14.43 -10.70 5.44
C GLU A 325 15.40 -10.07 6.46
N PHE A 326 16.72 -10.23 6.28
CA PHE A 326 17.75 -9.75 7.22
C PHE A 326 18.61 -8.58 6.72
N VAL A 327 18.12 -7.78 5.76
CA VAL A 327 18.88 -6.62 5.26
C VAL A 327 19.18 -5.60 6.36
N LEU A 328 18.29 -5.46 7.36
CA LEU A 328 18.56 -4.58 8.50
C LEU A 328 19.78 -5.03 9.31
N ASN A 329 19.99 -6.34 9.48
CA ASN A 329 21.21 -6.85 10.11
C ASN A 329 22.47 -6.51 9.32
N TYR A 330 22.42 -6.55 7.97
CA TYR A 330 23.53 -6.09 7.14
C TYR A 330 23.80 -4.59 7.32
N ILE A 331 22.75 -3.76 7.41
CA ILE A 331 22.87 -2.32 7.68
C ILE A 331 23.50 -2.09 9.07
N VAL A 332 22.98 -2.73 10.12
CA VAL A 332 23.52 -2.64 11.49
C VAL A 332 25.00 -2.99 11.49
N HIS A 333 25.37 -4.09 10.82
CA HIS A 333 26.75 -4.53 10.75
C HIS A 333 27.67 -3.53 10.04
N THR A 334 27.25 -3.02 8.87
CA THR A 334 28.13 -2.22 8.00
C THR A 334 28.15 -0.74 8.34
N LEU A 335 26.97 -0.16 8.64
CA LEU A 335 26.76 1.27 8.89
C LEU A 335 26.52 1.59 10.37
N GLY A 336 26.35 0.56 11.21
CA GLY A 336 26.07 0.73 12.62
C GLY A 336 24.66 1.19 12.94
N TRP A 337 24.44 1.47 14.22
CA TRP A 337 23.17 1.99 14.72
C TRP A 337 22.80 3.37 14.15
N LEU A 338 23.80 4.17 13.74
CA LEU A 338 23.53 5.46 13.09
C LEU A 338 22.81 5.26 11.75
N GLY A 339 23.28 4.31 10.92
CA GLY A 339 22.63 3.98 9.65
C GLY A 339 21.19 3.48 9.85
N VAL A 340 20.98 2.64 10.87
CA VAL A 340 19.64 2.17 11.24
C VAL A 340 18.73 3.32 11.65
N ALA A 341 19.21 4.22 12.49
CA ALA A 341 18.45 5.38 12.96
C ALA A 341 17.99 6.25 11.77
N VAL A 342 18.88 6.54 10.82
CA VAL A 342 18.55 7.30 9.60
C VAL A 342 17.45 6.60 8.78
N ILE A 343 17.56 5.29 8.56
CA ILE A 343 16.56 4.53 7.80
C ILE A 343 15.20 4.53 8.53
N ILE A 344 15.20 4.32 9.85
CA ILE A 344 13.97 4.38 10.66
C ILE A 344 13.32 5.77 10.56
N THR A 345 14.11 6.86 10.60
CA THR A 345 13.58 8.22 10.43
C THR A 345 12.91 8.41 9.08
N ILE A 346 13.48 7.88 7.99
CA ILE A 346 12.89 7.95 6.65
C ILE A 346 11.59 7.13 6.59
N ILE A 347 11.56 5.93 7.17
CA ILE A 347 10.37 5.07 7.24
C ILE A 347 9.25 5.74 8.03
N VAL A 348 9.56 6.31 9.20
CA VAL A 348 8.58 7.04 10.03
C VAL A 348 8.04 8.25 9.30
N SER A 349 8.91 9.00 8.61
CA SER A 349 8.49 10.15 7.77
C SER A 349 7.57 9.72 6.63
N PHE A 350 7.87 8.58 5.99
CA PHE A 350 7.03 8.00 4.93
C PHE A 350 5.65 7.60 5.45
N ILE A 351 5.58 6.87 6.57
CA ILE A 351 4.31 6.49 7.21
C ILE A 351 3.52 7.73 7.63
N TYR A 352 4.17 8.70 8.27
CA TYR A 352 3.55 9.95 8.67
C TYR A 352 2.92 10.69 7.48
N ARG A 353 3.66 10.80 6.36
CA ARG A 353 3.15 11.45 5.15
C ARG A 353 1.95 10.71 4.56
N MET A 354 1.97 9.38 4.52
CA MET A 354 0.82 8.61 4.05
C MET A 354 -0.41 8.79 4.95
N LEU A 355 -0.22 8.79 6.28
CA LEU A 355 -1.30 9.06 7.23
C LEU A 355 -1.88 10.48 7.05
N HIS A 356 -1.02 11.46 6.77
CA HIS A 356 -1.43 12.82 6.42
C HIS A 356 -2.27 12.82 5.14
N ILE A 357 -1.83 12.14 4.08
CA ILE A 357 -2.59 11.99 2.81
C ILE A 357 -3.98 11.39 3.09
N SER A 358 -4.05 10.30 3.86
CA SER A 358 -5.31 9.61 4.14
C SER A 358 -6.37 10.49 4.79
N LYS A 359 -5.99 11.52 5.56
CA LYS A 359 -6.92 12.44 6.22
C LYS A 359 -7.55 13.47 5.26
N HIS A 360 -6.92 13.72 4.11
CA HIS A 360 -7.34 14.75 3.15
C HIS A 360 -8.13 14.18 1.96
N VAL A 361 -8.49 12.90 1.99
CA VAL A 361 -9.24 12.24 0.91
C VAL A 361 -10.73 12.27 1.22
N ARG A 362 -11.49 12.92 0.35
CA ARG A 362 -12.95 13.05 0.45
C ARG A 362 -13.67 11.75 0.07
N ASP A 363 -13.23 11.11 -1.00
CA ASP A 363 -13.80 9.84 -1.49
C ASP A 363 -13.67 8.71 -0.46
N ASN A 364 -14.79 8.02 -0.20
CA ASN A 364 -14.86 6.90 0.74
C ASN A 364 -14.04 5.70 0.27
N TYR A 365 -14.10 5.34 -1.01
CA TYR A 365 -13.34 4.20 -1.54
C TYR A 365 -11.83 4.46 -1.44
N GLY A 366 -11.38 5.64 -1.87
CA GLY A 366 -10.00 6.09 -1.76
C GLY A 366 -9.50 6.15 -0.32
N ARG A 367 -10.34 6.59 0.63
CA ARG A 367 -9.99 6.60 2.06
C ARG A 367 -9.80 5.19 2.61
N LEU A 368 -10.67 4.25 2.27
CA LEU A 368 -10.53 2.83 2.63
C LEU A 368 -9.26 2.23 2.03
N LEU A 369 -9.05 2.45 0.73
CA LEU A 369 -7.92 1.93 -0.03
C LEU A 369 -6.58 2.37 0.57
N ILE A 370 -6.40 3.68 0.77
CA ILE A 370 -5.17 4.22 1.38
C ILE A 370 -5.00 3.70 2.81
N SER A 371 -6.07 3.70 3.63
CA SER A 371 -5.97 3.24 5.02
C SER A 371 -5.51 1.77 5.10
N GLY A 372 -6.05 0.91 4.23
CA GLY A 372 -5.63 -0.49 4.14
C GLY A 372 -4.18 -0.64 3.68
N LEU A 373 -3.74 0.09 2.65
CA LEU A 373 -2.37 0.00 2.15
C LEU A 373 -1.34 0.50 3.19
N ILE A 374 -1.67 1.60 3.89
CA ILE A 374 -0.85 2.09 5.02
C ILE A 374 -0.71 1.03 6.11
N SER A 375 -1.81 0.33 6.43
CA SER A 375 -1.77 -0.70 7.46
C SER A 375 -0.80 -1.85 7.11
N ILE A 376 -0.71 -2.24 5.83
CA ILE A 376 0.26 -3.23 5.36
C ILE A 376 1.68 -2.73 5.61
N PHE A 377 1.99 -1.50 5.16
CA PHE A 377 3.32 -0.91 5.34
C PHE A 377 3.72 -0.83 6.82
N ILE A 378 2.83 -0.31 7.68
CA ILE A 378 3.11 -0.19 9.12
C ILE A 378 3.47 -1.55 9.71
N VAL A 379 2.68 -2.59 9.43
CA VAL A 379 2.92 -3.92 9.99
C VAL A 379 4.21 -4.53 9.43
N GLN A 380 4.45 -4.41 8.12
CA GLN A 380 5.66 -4.95 7.50
C GLN A 380 6.94 -4.27 8.02
N PHE A 381 6.97 -2.94 8.06
CA PHE A 381 8.11 -2.19 8.61
C PHE A 381 8.34 -2.55 10.08
N THR A 382 7.29 -2.52 10.90
CA THR A 382 7.40 -2.79 12.33
C THR A 382 7.85 -4.23 12.58
N ALA A 383 7.22 -5.21 11.94
CA ALA A 383 7.55 -6.62 12.12
C ALA A 383 8.99 -6.94 11.65
N ASN A 384 9.40 -6.40 10.49
CA ASN A 384 10.76 -6.60 10.01
C ASN A 384 11.79 -5.97 10.97
N ILE A 385 11.57 -4.73 11.43
CA ILE A 385 12.48 -4.09 12.39
C ILE A 385 12.56 -4.92 13.67
N LEU A 386 11.42 -5.26 14.27
CA LEU A 386 11.39 -5.98 15.56
C LEU A 386 12.03 -7.37 15.46
N MET A 387 11.80 -8.13 14.38
CA MET A 387 12.43 -9.44 14.22
C MET A 387 13.94 -9.33 14.00
N ASN A 388 14.40 -8.29 13.30
CA ASN A 388 15.82 -8.04 13.08
C ASN A 388 16.54 -7.54 14.34
N VAL A 389 15.83 -7.17 15.40
CA VAL A 389 16.41 -6.83 16.71
C VAL A 389 16.08 -7.85 17.81
N ASN A 390 15.59 -9.05 17.46
CA ASN A 390 15.16 -10.10 18.40
C ASN A 390 14.07 -9.65 19.41
N LEU A 391 13.24 -8.67 19.05
CA LEU A 391 12.06 -8.26 19.84
C LEU A 391 10.75 -8.90 19.35
N PHE A 392 10.79 -9.58 18.21
CA PHE A 392 9.67 -10.34 17.66
C PHE A 392 10.17 -11.64 17.01
N PRO A 393 9.38 -12.74 17.02
CA PRO A 393 9.79 -13.98 16.38
C PRO A 393 10.13 -13.79 14.90
N ILE A 394 11.10 -14.58 14.40
CA ILE A 394 11.47 -14.57 12.98
C ILE A 394 10.33 -15.19 12.16
N ILE A 395 9.63 -14.34 11.41
CA ILE A 395 8.47 -14.71 10.60
C ILE A 395 8.67 -14.51 9.09
N GLY A 396 9.83 -13.99 8.67
CA GLY A 396 10.21 -13.85 7.26
C GLY A 396 9.42 -12.85 6.46
N ILE A 397 9.22 -11.66 7.05
CA ILE A 397 8.71 -10.49 6.36
C ILE A 397 9.89 -9.66 5.86
N GLU A 398 9.87 -9.30 4.58
CA GLU A 398 10.88 -8.43 3.97
C GLU A 398 10.65 -6.95 4.34
N LEU A 399 11.72 -6.16 4.39
CA LEU A 399 11.65 -4.72 4.62
C LEU A 399 11.17 -4.03 3.35
N PRO A 400 10.01 -3.35 3.35
CA PRO A 400 9.47 -2.73 2.15
C PRO A 400 10.47 -1.77 1.50
N PHE A 401 10.52 -1.77 0.16
CA PHE A 401 11.40 -0.97 -0.71
C PHE A 401 12.91 -1.26 -0.62
N ILE A 402 13.43 -1.71 0.52
CA ILE A 402 14.86 -1.87 0.76
C ILE A 402 15.34 -3.29 0.48
N SER A 403 14.57 -4.31 0.87
CA SER A 403 14.93 -5.72 0.73
C SER A 403 14.96 -6.21 -0.72
N TYR A 404 15.77 -7.23 -0.99
CA TYR A 404 15.73 -8.02 -2.22
C TYR A 404 14.47 -8.92 -2.25
N GLY A 405 13.34 -8.30 -2.54
CA GLY A 405 12.03 -8.95 -2.58
C GLY A 405 11.50 -9.24 -3.97
N GLY A 406 12.27 -8.92 -5.00
CA GLY A 406 11.87 -9.02 -6.40
C GLY A 406 10.51 -8.39 -6.69
N SER A 407 9.52 -9.23 -6.93
CA SER A 407 8.12 -8.86 -7.13
C SER A 407 7.51 -8.05 -5.98
N LEU A 408 7.90 -8.28 -4.72
CA LEU A 408 7.39 -7.51 -3.59
C LEU A 408 7.83 -6.05 -3.65
N GLY A 409 9.07 -5.78 -4.08
CA GLY A 409 9.57 -4.43 -4.31
C GLY A 409 8.72 -3.68 -5.34
N ILE A 410 8.41 -4.34 -6.46
CA ILE A 410 7.52 -3.80 -7.49
C ILE A 410 6.13 -3.49 -6.89
N ILE A 411 5.54 -4.41 -6.15
CA ILE A 411 4.19 -4.24 -5.61
C ILE A 411 4.10 -3.14 -4.55
N ASN A 412 5.14 -2.99 -3.73
CA ASN A 412 5.27 -1.84 -2.82
C ASN A 412 5.22 -0.52 -3.60
N MET A 413 5.96 -0.43 -4.71
CA MET A 413 5.97 0.76 -5.57
C MET A 413 4.63 0.95 -6.31
N LEU A 414 4.00 -0.11 -6.81
CA LEU A 414 2.67 -0.04 -7.41
C LEU A 414 1.63 0.48 -6.40
N SER A 415 1.74 0.06 -5.14
CA SER A 415 0.87 0.54 -4.05
C SER A 415 1.06 2.04 -3.80
N VAL A 416 2.29 2.54 -3.86
CA VAL A 416 2.55 4.00 -3.85
C VAL A 416 1.90 4.66 -5.06
N GLY A 417 2.00 4.08 -6.26
CA GLY A 417 1.31 4.56 -7.46
C GLY A 417 -0.21 4.70 -7.28
N ILE A 418 -0.85 3.72 -6.66
CA ILE A 418 -2.29 3.77 -6.31
C ILE A 418 -2.55 4.90 -5.30
N ILE A 419 -1.75 5.02 -4.23
CA ILE A 419 -1.91 6.09 -3.25
C ILE A 419 -1.78 7.48 -3.91
N MET A 420 -0.83 7.63 -4.84
CA MET A 420 -0.65 8.87 -5.60
C MET A 420 -1.81 9.15 -6.57
N SER A 421 -2.38 8.11 -7.18
CA SER A 421 -3.60 8.20 -7.99
C SER A 421 -4.78 8.76 -7.17
N VAL A 422 -4.95 8.28 -5.93
CA VAL A 422 -5.98 8.77 -5.02
C VAL A 422 -5.68 10.21 -4.60
N TYR A 423 -4.43 10.52 -4.21
CA TYR A 423 -4.04 11.87 -3.79
C TYR A 423 -4.24 12.93 -4.88
N ARG A 424 -3.97 12.58 -6.14
CA ARG A 424 -4.19 13.45 -7.30
C ARG A 424 -5.66 13.85 -7.45
N ARG A 425 -6.57 12.94 -7.12
CA ARG A 425 -8.02 13.08 -7.27
C ARG A 425 -8.73 13.39 -5.95
N ARG A 426 -7.98 13.76 -4.90
CA ARG A 426 -8.51 13.94 -3.54
C ARG A 426 -9.59 15.02 -3.40
N SER A 427 -9.56 16.03 -4.27
CA SER A 427 -10.51 17.14 -4.27
C SER A 427 -11.81 16.79 -4.98
N LEU A 428 -11.77 15.80 -5.88
CA LEU A 428 -12.94 15.41 -6.66
C LEU A 428 -13.89 14.62 -5.77
N SER A 429 -15.15 15.05 -5.68
CA SER A 429 -16.17 14.26 -5.02
C SER A 429 -16.55 13.05 -5.89
N ASN A 430 -16.77 11.90 -5.25
CA ASN A 430 -17.49 10.81 -5.90
C ASN A 430 -18.97 11.04 -5.68
N GLN A 431 -19.68 11.32 -6.76
CA GLN A 431 -21.14 11.15 -6.85
C GLN A 431 -21.46 9.67 -7.03
#